data_AF-A0A5C7W9B0-F1
#
_entry.id   AF-A0A5C7W9B0-F1
#
_cell.length_a   1.000
_cell.length_b   1.000
_cell.length_c   1.000
_cell.angle_alpha   90.00
_cell.angle_beta   90.00
_cell.angle_gamma   90.00
#
_symmetry.space_group_name_H-M   'P 1'
#
loop_
_entity.id
_entity.type
_entity.pdbx_description
1 polymer ?
#
loop_
_entity_poly.entity_id
_entity_poly.type
_entity_poly.pdbx_seq_one_letter_code
_entity_poly.pdbx_strand_id
1 'polypeptide(L)'
;MNSAEEIGAIWSHLVKLAPEKKNILVSDELPEKMELLQRTLGCGDSTIEGTSVLLRWFYFDEVDQIGFEGGLRDLYGEQAGEVLGFIQKEILSLKPKPRVEEVSETVKKTEVAFIKMPLLQALSKYENLGNQLITNERIKIKSQPEPVRPSLLYWIKYYRDELGIGHHSTVDRGNFLFRSENGKRLSPEERERVNLVLKSVEENYPVDIDTDHSEIIFPAFVASAPRPQPVPQAVSQTAPVATPVPRPKPAFNFGQGGMMSGTEVKSAPKDAPAPGNLSFTSKHIFPAEKPTTPVTPTPLRPTPQAPRPAPQVSEAPQPQKNPFRIHPVSLGKEDD
;
A
#
# COMPACT_ATOMS: atom_id res chain seq x y z
N MET A 1 -17.58 -2.96 -31.72
CA MET A 1 -17.27 -2.70 -30.29
C MET A 1 -16.43 -3.88 -29.84
N ASN A 2 -15.13 -3.66 -29.67
CA ASN A 2 -14.21 -4.72 -29.31
C ASN A 2 -14.37 -5.05 -27.82
N SER A 3 -14.30 -6.34 -27.48
CA SER A 3 -14.48 -6.81 -26.11
C SER A 3 -13.30 -6.37 -25.22
N ALA A 4 -13.51 -6.25 -23.90
CA ALA A 4 -12.42 -5.88 -22.97
C ALA A 4 -11.23 -6.84 -23.03
N GLU A 5 -11.48 -8.09 -23.42
CA GLU A 5 -10.47 -9.13 -23.65
C GLU A 5 -9.63 -8.85 -24.91
N GLU A 6 -10.25 -8.40 -26.00
CA GLU A 6 -9.54 -8.00 -27.24
C GLU A 6 -8.65 -6.78 -27.00
N ILE A 7 -9.13 -5.80 -26.21
CA ILE A 7 -8.33 -4.63 -25.84
C ILE A 7 -7.10 -5.07 -25.02
N GLY A 8 -7.28 -5.96 -24.04
CA GLY A 8 -6.19 -6.51 -23.23
C GLY A 8 -5.16 -7.28 -24.06
N ALA A 9 -5.60 -8.00 -25.09
CA ALA A 9 -4.73 -8.73 -26.00
C ALA A 9 -3.85 -7.78 -26.84
N ILE A 10 -4.42 -6.69 -27.36
CA ILE A 10 -3.69 -5.65 -28.13
C ILE A 10 -2.59 -5.01 -27.26
N TRP A 11 -2.92 -4.66 -26.01
CA TRP A 11 -1.92 -4.10 -25.07
C TRP A 11 -0.81 -5.11 -24.75
N SER A 12 -1.14 -6.39 -24.63
CA SER A 12 -0.16 -7.45 -24.40
C SER A 12 0.79 -7.64 -25.58
N HIS A 13 0.31 -7.47 -26.82
CA HIS A 13 1.14 -7.46 -28.03
C HIS A 13 2.05 -6.24 -28.10
N LEU A 14 1.53 -5.06 -27.77
CA LEU A 14 2.31 -3.81 -27.74
C LEU A 14 3.48 -3.87 -26.74
N VAL A 15 3.31 -4.54 -25.61
CA VAL A 15 4.38 -4.71 -24.60
C VAL A 15 5.48 -5.66 -25.07
N LYS A 16 5.16 -6.63 -25.94
CA LYS A 16 6.11 -7.63 -26.45
C LYS A 16 6.93 -7.13 -27.65
N LEU A 17 6.54 -6.01 -28.26
CA LEU A 17 7.26 -5.43 -29.39
C LEU A 17 8.65 -4.92 -29.01
N ALA A 18 9.57 -4.96 -29.98
CA ALA A 18 10.87 -4.31 -29.86
C ALA A 18 10.69 -2.80 -29.55
N PRO A 19 11.56 -2.22 -28.71
CA PRO A 19 11.42 -0.83 -28.26
C PRO A 19 11.41 0.17 -29.42
N GLU A 20 12.13 -0.11 -30.50
CA GLU A 20 12.17 0.70 -31.71
C GLU A 20 10.80 0.82 -32.38
N LYS A 21 10.12 -0.31 -32.60
CA LYS A 21 8.77 -0.35 -33.18
C LYS A 21 7.74 0.27 -32.26
N LYS A 22 7.84 -0.03 -30.95
CA LYS A 22 6.95 0.52 -29.92
C LYS A 22 7.04 2.05 -29.85
N ASN A 23 8.24 2.61 -29.90
CA ASN A 23 8.44 4.05 -29.82
C ASN A 23 7.81 4.78 -31.00
N ILE A 24 7.84 4.20 -32.21
CA ILE A 24 7.18 4.77 -33.38
C ILE A 24 5.65 4.72 -33.21
N LEU A 25 5.09 3.56 -32.82
CA LEU A 25 3.64 3.39 -32.64
C LEU A 25 3.04 4.28 -31.54
N VAL A 26 3.84 4.59 -30.52
CA VAL A 26 3.46 5.43 -29.38
C VAL A 26 3.99 6.86 -29.55
N SER A 27 4.63 7.21 -30.66
CA SER A 27 5.10 8.58 -30.91
C SER A 27 3.94 9.50 -31.31
N ASP A 28 4.06 10.78 -30.97
CA ASP A 28 3.14 11.82 -31.45
C ASP A 28 3.41 12.14 -32.94
N GLU A 29 4.61 11.79 -33.45
CA GLU A 29 5.00 11.97 -34.86
C GLU A 29 4.14 11.12 -35.81
N LEU A 30 3.73 9.91 -35.40
CA LEU A 30 2.92 9.03 -36.24
C LEU A 30 1.54 9.63 -36.57
N PRO A 31 0.71 10.08 -35.60
CA PRO A 31 -0.53 10.78 -35.89
C PRO A 31 -0.32 12.05 -36.73
N GLU A 32 0.71 12.85 -36.45
CA GLU A 32 1.03 14.03 -37.26
C GLU A 32 1.32 13.69 -38.73
N LYS A 33 2.06 12.60 -38.98
CA LYS A 33 2.32 12.11 -40.34
C LYS A 33 1.07 11.55 -41.01
N MET A 34 0.14 10.97 -40.26
CA MET A 34 -1.15 10.52 -40.78
C MET A 34 -2.04 11.70 -41.17
N GLU A 35 -2.09 12.77 -40.37
CA GLU A 35 -2.76 14.00 -40.76
C GLU A 35 -2.11 14.66 -41.98
N LEU A 36 -0.77 14.63 -42.06
CA LEU A 36 -0.06 15.16 -43.23
C LEU A 36 -0.38 14.35 -44.50
N LEU A 37 -0.42 13.01 -44.40
CA LEU A 37 -0.85 12.13 -45.49
C LEU A 37 -2.26 12.52 -45.95
N GLN A 38 -3.18 12.70 -45.00
CA GLN A 38 -4.56 13.10 -45.27
C GLN A 38 -4.64 14.43 -46.02
N ARG A 39 -3.93 15.46 -45.55
CA ARG A 39 -3.95 16.80 -46.16
C ARG A 39 -3.28 16.81 -47.53
N THR A 40 -2.23 16.02 -47.73
CA THR A 40 -1.44 16.03 -48.97
C THR A 40 -2.15 15.29 -50.10
N LEU A 41 -2.78 14.15 -49.80
CA LEU A 41 -3.42 13.30 -50.80
C LEU A 41 -4.95 13.41 -50.81
N GLY A 42 -5.54 14.25 -49.94
CA GLY A 42 -6.98 14.48 -49.88
C GLY A 42 -7.78 13.25 -49.43
N CYS A 43 -7.19 12.40 -48.59
CA CYS A 43 -7.82 11.15 -48.16
C CYS A 43 -8.99 11.41 -47.19
N GLY A 44 -10.02 10.56 -47.24
CA GLY A 44 -11.12 10.60 -46.28
C GLY A 44 -10.72 10.03 -44.91
N ASP A 45 -11.43 10.41 -43.85
CA ASP A 45 -11.16 9.93 -42.49
C ASP A 45 -11.19 8.39 -42.41
N SER A 46 -12.12 7.75 -43.11
CA SER A 46 -12.26 6.29 -43.14
C SER A 46 -11.06 5.57 -43.76
N THR A 47 -10.42 6.15 -44.78
CA THR A 47 -9.25 5.53 -45.41
C THR A 47 -8.00 5.73 -44.55
N ILE A 48 -7.88 6.87 -43.87
CA ILE A 48 -6.81 7.12 -42.89
C ILE A 48 -6.94 6.21 -41.67
N GLU A 49 -8.15 5.98 -41.15
CA GLU A 49 -8.40 5.01 -40.09
C GLU A 49 -7.96 3.60 -40.52
N GLY A 50 -8.37 3.16 -41.70
CA GLY A 50 -7.95 1.87 -42.28
C GLY A 50 -6.43 1.78 -42.44
N THR A 51 -5.78 2.86 -42.87
CA THR A 51 -4.32 2.95 -43.00
C THR A 51 -3.63 2.84 -41.65
N SER A 52 -4.17 3.50 -40.62
CA SER A 52 -3.67 3.47 -39.26
C SER A 52 -3.74 2.05 -38.68
N VAL A 53 -4.84 1.34 -38.93
CA VAL A 53 -4.99 -0.07 -38.52
C VAL A 53 -3.98 -0.96 -39.25
N LEU A 54 -3.90 -0.82 -40.58
CA LEU A 54 -3.01 -1.62 -41.42
C LEU A 54 -1.54 -1.41 -41.06
N LEU A 55 -1.14 -0.17 -40.73
CA LEU A 55 0.21 0.14 -40.28
C LEU A 55 0.51 -0.50 -38.93
N ARG A 56 -0.45 -0.51 -37.98
CA ARG A 56 -0.27 -1.21 -36.71
C ARG A 56 -0.10 -2.71 -36.93
N TRP A 57 -0.91 -3.33 -37.79
CA TRP A 57 -0.75 -4.74 -38.14
C TRP A 57 0.61 -5.04 -38.75
N PHE A 58 1.12 -4.15 -39.61
CA PHE A 58 2.47 -4.26 -40.15
C PHE A 58 3.54 -4.17 -39.06
N TYR A 59 3.44 -3.23 -38.12
CA TYR A 59 4.38 -3.14 -37.00
C TYR A 59 4.27 -4.31 -36.02
N PHE A 60 3.08 -4.89 -35.85
CA PHE A 60 2.86 -6.11 -35.05
C PHE A 60 3.34 -7.39 -35.74
N ASP A 61 3.90 -7.29 -36.95
CA ASP A 61 4.30 -8.43 -37.79
C ASP A 61 3.12 -9.39 -38.08
N GLU A 62 1.88 -8.88 -38.03
CA GLU A 62 0.65 -9.62 -38.37
C GLU A 62 0.42 -9.66 -39.89
N VAL A 63 0.97 -8.67 -40.60
CA VAL A 63 0.90 -8.54 -42.06
C VAL A 63 2.31 -8.27 -42.59
N ASP A 64 2.71 -9.00 -43.63
CA ASP A 64 3.99 -8.83 -44.31
C ASP A 64 3.94 -7.66 -45.32
N GLN A 65 5.08 -7.33 -45.93
CA GLN A 65 5.12 -6.20 -46.87
C GLN A 65 4.16 -6.37 -48.06
N ILE A 66 3.96 -7.60 -48.53
CA ILE A 66 3.06 -7.90 -49.64
C ILE A 66 1.60 -7.68 -49.22
N GLY A 67 1.21 -8.19 -48.04
CA GLY A 67 -0.12 -7.97 -47.49
C GLY A 67 -0.38 -6.50 -47.14
N PHE A 68 0.64 -5.76 -46.72
CA PHE A 68 0.55 -4.33 -46.44
C PHE A 68 0.28 -3.53 -47.71
N GLU A 69 1.04 -3.79 -48.78
CA GLU A 69 0.83 -3.17 -50.09
C GLU A 69 -0.54 -3.54 -50.69
N GLY A 70 -0.98 -4.80 -50.50
CA GLY A 70 -2.31 -5.26 -50.86
C GLY A 70 -3.42 -4.51 -50.14
N GLY A 71 -3.32 -4.39 -48.81
CA GLY A 71 -4.31 -3.65 -48.01
C GLY A 71 -4.38 -2.16 -48.36
N LEU A 72 -3.26 -1.53 -48.70
CA LEU A 72 -3.26 -0.15 -49.19
C LEU A 72 -3.93 -0.04 -50.57
N ARG A 73 -3.74 -1.03 -51.44
CA ARG A 73 -4.43 -1.09 -52.75
C ARG A 73 -5.94 -1.24 -52.57
N ASP A 74 -6.38 -2.02 -51.61
CA ASP A 74 -7.80 -2.18 -51.30
C ASP A 74 -8.41 -0.89 -50.74
N LEU A 75 -7.64 -0.11 -49.97
CA LEU A 75 -8.10 1.16 -49.37
C LEU A 75 -8.07 2.35 -50.35
N TYR A 76 -7.08 2.43 -51.23
CA TYR A 76 -6.81 3.62 -52.06
C TYR A 76 -6.91 3.38 -53.57
N GLY A 77 -7.08 2.13 -54.01
CA GLY A 77 -7.17 1.79 -55.43
C GLY A 77 -5.95 2.26 -56.21
N GLU A 78 -6.17 3.12 -57.21
CA GLU A 78 -5.12 3.64 -58.10
C GLU A 78 -4.11 4.55 -57.37
N GLN A 79 -4.50 5.20 -56.27
CA GLN A 79 -3.64 6.11 -55.51
C GLN A 79 -2.71 5.38 -54.52
N ALA A 80 -2.84 4.05 -54.38
CA ALA A 80 -2.10 3.27 -53.40
C ALA A 80 -0.57 3.36 -53.55
N GLY A 81 -0.08 3.54 -54.78
CA GLY A 81 1.36 3.71 -55.04
C GLY A 81 1.93 5.00 -54.43
N GLU A 82 1.18 6.09 -54.51
CA GLU A 82 1.57 7.39 -53.95
C GLU A 82 1.54 7.36 -52.42
N VAL A 83 0.50 6.75 -51.85
CA VAL A 83 0.35 6.53 -50.40
C VAL A 83 1.47 5.65 -49.86
N LEU A 84 1.79 4.55 -50.54
CA LEU A 84 2.88 3.66 -50.17
C LEU A 84 4.23 4.40 -50.20
N GLY A 85 4.48 5.19 -51.24
CA GLY A 85 5.69 6.01 -51.35
C GLY A 85 5.82 7.02 -50.20
N PHE A 86 4.70 7.65 -49.82
CA PHE A 86 4.66 8.53 -48.65
C PHE A 86 4.95 7.77 -47.35
N ILE A 87 4.28 6.66 -47.11
CA ILE A 87 4.45 5.86 -45.88
C ILE A 87 5.89 5.35 -45.76
N GLN A 88 6.48 4.82 -46.84
CA GLN A 88 7.86 4.36 -46.82
C GLN A 88 8.84 5.50 -46.51
N LYS A 89 8.61 6.68 -47.10
CA LYS A 89 9.50 7.83 -46.96
C LYS A 89 9.34 8.58 -45.64
N GLU A 90 8.12 8.72 -45.13
CA GLU A 90 7.80 9.65 -44.04
C GLU A 90 7.42 8.95 -42.73
N ILE A 91 7.03 7.67 -42.77
CA ILE A 91 6.56 6.91 -41.61
C ILE A 91 7.51 5.75 -41.28
N LEU A 92 7.85 4.89 -42.25
CA LEU A 92 8.76 3.76 -42.03
C LEU A 92 10.22 4.20 -41.90
N SER A 93 10.57 5.39 -42.38
CA SER A 93 11.90 5.99 -42.20
C SER A 93 12.06 6.74 -40.87
N LEU A 94 10.98 6.87 -40.09
CA LEU A 94 11.02 7.55 -38.80
C LEU A 94 12.04 6.86 -37.91
N LYS A 95 13.12 7.59 -37.62
CA LYS A 95 14.09 7.12 -36.64
C LYS A 95 13.40 7.15 -35.29
N PRO A 96 13.37 6.03 -34.54
CA PRO A 96 12.75 6.01 -33.23
C PRO A 96 13.53 6.96 -32.34
N LYS A 97 13.02 8.19 -32.19
CA LYS A 97 13.45 9.03 -31.08
C LYS A 97 12.96 8.31 -29.84
N PRO A 98 13.83 7.97 -28.88
CA PRO A 98 13.35 7.54 -27.58
C PRO A 98 12.44 8.67 -27.09
N ARG A 99 11.14 8.38 -26.96
CA ARG A 99 10.20 9.28 -26.31
C ARG A 99 10.68 9.35 -24.87
N VAL A 100 11.52 10.34 -24.57
CA VAL A 100 11.66 10.87 -23.22
C VAL A 100 10.25 11.28 -22.88
N GLU A 101 9.63 10.54 -21.96
CA GLU A 101 8.23 10.67 -21.61
C GLU A 101 7.99 12.09 -21.07
N GLU A 102 7.69 13.06 -21.94
CA GLU A 102 6.92 14.24 -21.54
C GLU A 102 5.50 13.75 -21.29
N VAL A 103 5.33 13.21 -20.09
CA VAL A 103 4.03 12.80 -19.61
C VAL A 103 3.20 14.05 -19.41
N SER A 104 2.17 14.17 -20.25
CA SER A 104 0.94 14.90 -20.02
C SER A 104 0.44 14.73 -18.59
N GLU A 105 0.87 15.61 -17.68
CA GLU A 105 0.31 15.98 -16.36
C GLU A 105 -0.29 14.91 -15.42
N THR A 106 -0.18 13.60 -15.69
CA THR A 106 -0.88 12.56 -14.92
C THR A 106 -0.05 11.35 -14.56
N VAL A 107 1.18 11.20 -15.07
CA VAL A 107 2.16 10.24 -14.52
C VAL A 107 3.55 10.85 -14.65
N LYS A 108 3.88 11.83 -13.81
CA LYS A 108 5.30 12.19 -13.60
C LYS A 108 6.00 10.95 -13.04
N LYS A 109 6.58 10.12 -13.90
CA LYS A 109 7.76 9.35 -13.55
C LYS A 109 8.93 10.33 -13.57
N THR A 110 8.90 11.27 -12.62
CA THR A 110 10.14 11.68 -11.98
C THR A 110 10.83 10.37 -11.64
N GLU A 111 12.12 10.22 -11.94
CA GLU A 111 12.95 9.34 -11.13
C GLU A 111 12.91 9.90 -9.71
N VAL A 112 11.78 9.73 -9.03
CA VAL A 112 11.65 9.96 -7.62
C VAL A 112 12.73 9.06 -7.05
N ALA A 113 13.73 9.63 -6.40
CA ALA A 113 14.77 8.85 -5.79
C ALA A 113 14.09 8.03 -4.68
N PHE A 114 13.64 6.83 -5.00
CA PHE A 114 12.99 5.93 -4.07
C PHE A 114 14.06 5.29 -3.21
N ILE A 115 13.92 5.45 -1.90
CA ILE A 115 14.84 4.81 -0.96
C ILE A 115 14.06 3.84 -0.10
N LYS A 116 14.49 2.58 -0.10
CA LYS A 116 13.99 1.55 0.80
C LYS A 116 14.69 1.64 2.14
N MET A 117 13.95 1.92 3.21
CA MET A 117 14.48 1.90 4.58
C MET A 117 13.39 1.66 5.63
N PRO A 118 13.75 1.24 6.86
CA PRO A 118 12.80 1.13 7.96
C PRO A 118 12.15 2.48 8.30
N LEU A 119 10.88 2.45 8.68
CA LEU A 119 10.07 3.65 8.88
C LEU A 119 10.61 4.56 9.99
N LEU A 120 11.09 4.01 11.10
CA LEU A 120 11.66 4.81 12.18
C LEU A 120 12.92 5.57 11.72
N GLN A 121 13.72 4.95 10.84
CA GLN A 121 14.87 5.62 10.22
C GLN A 121 14.42 6.71 9.25
N ALA A 122 13.40 6.44 8.44
CA ALA A 122 12.82 7.43 7.53
C ALA A 122 12.26 8.65 8.27
N LEU A 123 11.52 8.42 9.37
CA LEU A 123 10.97 9.48 10.23
C LEU A 123 12.04 10.37 10.87
N SER A 124 13.26 9.86 11.07
CA SER A 124 14.39 10.66 11.57
C SER A 124 15.04 11.52 10.48
N LYS A 125 14.95 11.10 9.21
CA LYS A 125 15.56 11.79 8.05
C LYS A 125 14.62 12.78 7.38
N TYR A 126 13.32 12.46 7.32
CA TYR A 126 12.31 13.24 6.60
C TYR A 126 11.28 13.78 7.58
N GLU A 127 11.36 15.08 7.89
CA GLU A 127 10.53 15.71 8.92
C GLU A 127 9.02 15.72 8.56
N ASN A 128 8.70 15.80 7.28
CA ASN A 128 7.31 15.85 6.80
C ASN A 128 6.62 14.49 6.72
N LEU A 129 7.38 13.39 6.76
CA LEU A 129 6.86 12.03 6.63
C LEU A 129 5.82 11.70 7.71
N GLY A 130 6.03 12.22 8.93
CA GLY A 130 5.11 12.02 10.04
C GLY A 130 3.70 12.61 9.84
N ASN A 131 3.57 13.57 8.92
CA ASN A 131 2.32 14.29 8.64
C ASN A 131 1.49 13.66 7.51
N GLN A 132 2.05 12.66 6.81
CA GLN A 132 1.36 11.93 5.76
C GLN A 132 0.07 11.32 6.28
N LEU A 133 -1.03 11.51 5.53
CA LEU A 133 -2.33 10.92 5.84
C LEU A 133 -2.31 9.44 5.48
N ILE A 134 -2.62 8.57 6.44
CA ILE A 134 -2.65 7.11 6.22
C ILE A 134 -4.06 6.64 5.90
N THR A 135 -5.06 7.26 6.53
CA THR A 135 -6.48 6.92 6.43
C THR A 135 -7.32 8.19 6.27
N ASN A 136 -8.58 8.04 5.87
CA ASN A 136 -9.48 9.18 5.66
C ASN A 136 -10.19 9.62 6.96
N GLU A 137 -10.58 8.66 7.80
CA GLU A 137 -11.28 8.95 9.05
C GLU A 137 -10.34 9.45 10.15
N ARG A 138 -10.81 10.40 10.96
CA ARG A 138 -10.08 10.91 12.12
C ARG A 138 -9.88 9.82 13.19
N ILE A 139 -8.72 9.85 13.84
CA ILE A 139 -8.35 8.87 14.86
C ILE A 139 -8.80 9.38 16.23
N LYS A 140 -9.48 8.54 17.00
CA LYS A 140 -9.75 8.84 18.41
C LYS A 140 -8.65 8.27 19.29
N ILE A 141 -7.96 9.13 20.03
CA ILE A 141 -6.87 8.74 20.94
C ILE A 141 -7.27 9.04 22.38
N LYS A 142 -6.91 8.14 23.33
CA LYS A 142 -7.29 8.28 24.74
C LYS A 142 -6.78 9.57 25.39
N SER A 143 -5.64 10.08 24.90
CA SER A 143 -4.99 11.27 25.42
C SER A 143 -5.59 12.60 24.93
N GLN A 144 -6.51 12.59 23.95
CA GLN A 144 -7.14 13.81 23.45
C GLN A 144 -8.68 13.68 23.43
N PRO A 145 -9.40 14.74 23.83
CA PRO A 145 -10.86 14.71 23.86
C PRO A 145 -11.48 14.71 22.46
N GLU A 146 -10.81 15.32 21.48
CA GLU A 146 -11.29 15.43 20.11
C GLU A 146 -10.55 14.47 19.16
N PRO A 147 -11.24 13.94 18.12
CA PRO A 147 -10.60 13.11 17.11
C PRO A 147 -9.50 13.86 16.32
N VAL A 148 -8.32 13.26 16.26
CA VAL A 148 -7.13 13.84 15.62
C VAL A 148 -7.04 13.52 14.14
N ARG A 149 -6.19 14.28 13.45
CA ARG A 149 -5.86 14.03 12.05
C ARG A 149 -5.28 12.61 11.89
N PRO A 150 -5.67 11.86 10.84
CA PRO A 150 -5.18 10.50 10.61
C PRO A 150 -3.79 10.42 9.99
N SER A 151 -2.82 11.10 10.61
CA SER A 151 -1.45 11.08 10.13
C SER A 151 -0.68 9.86 10.63
N LEU A 152 0.45 9.57 9.97
CA LEU A 152 1.39 8.52 10.33
C LEU A 152 1.75 8.55 11.82
N LEU A 153 2.12 9.72 12.35
CA LEU A 153 2.51 9.86 13.76
C LEU A 153 1.36 9.53 14.71
N TYR A 154 0.13 9.94 14.39
CA TYR A 154 -1.02 9.65 15.24
C TYR A 154 -1.44 8.18 15.19
N TRP A 155 -1.25 7.49 14.06
CA TRP A 155 -1.44 6.04 14.00
C TRP A 155 -0.41 5.29 14.87
N ILE A 156 0.86 5.67 14.81
CA ILE A 156 1.91 5.08 15.66
C ILE A 156 1.65 5.38 17.14
N LYS A 157 1.25 6.62 17.46
CA LYS A 157 0.86 7.01 18.82
C LYS A 157 -0.32 6.19 19.32
N TYR A 158 -1.38 6.10 18.54
CA TYR A 158 -2.57 5.33 18.90
C TYR A 158 -2.25 3.86 19.17
N TYR A 159 -1.41 3.26 18.33
CA TYR A 159 -0.95 1.88 18.52
C TYR A 159 -0.24 1.68 19.86
N ARG A 160 0.67 2.60 20.22
CA ARG A 160 1.37 2.58 21.51
C ARG A 160 0.46 2.87 22.71
N ASP A 161 -0.54 3.73 22.54
CA ASP A 161 -1.53 4.03 23.58
C ASP A 161 -2.48 2.82 23.84
N GLU A 162 -2.65 1.92 22.88
CA GLU A 162 -3.47 0.71 23.02
C GLU A 162 -2.69 -0.51 23.54
N LEU A 163 -1.51 -0.80 22.97
CA LEU A 163 -0.76 -2.01 23.31
C LEU A 163 0.41 -1.76 24.27
N GLY A 164 0.85 -0.51 24.43
CA GLY A 164 2.01 -0.12 25.21
C GLY A 164 3.25 0.12 24.35
N ILE A 165 4.36 0.46 25.02
CA ILE A 165 5.67 0.61 24.40
C ILE A 165 6.39 -0.73 24.50
N GLY A 166 6.78 -1.31 23.37
CA GLY A 166 7.46 -2.60 23.34
C GLY A 166 7.30 -3.30 21.99
N HIS A 167 7.77 -4.54 21.92
CA HIS A 167 7.55 -5.38 20.74
C HIS A 167 6.25 -6.15 20.86
N HIS A 168 5.46 -6.21 19.80
CA HIS A 168 4.15 -6.86 19.78
C HIS A 168 4.08 -7.98 18.74
N SER A 169 3.39 -9.08 19.06
CA SER A 169 3.28 -10.19 18.14
C SER A 169 2.39 -9.85 16.93
N THR A 170 2.53 -10.62 15.85
CA THR A 170 1.64 -10.53 14.68
C THR A 170 0.16 -10.71 15.06
N VAL A 171 -0.12 -11.52 16.09
CA VAL A 171 -1.48 -11.74 16.60
C VAL A 171 -2.01 -10.50 17.29
N ASP A 172 -1.20 -9.83 18.10
CA ASP A 172 -1.57 -8.58 18.79
C ASP A 172 -1.81 -7.46 17.78
N ARG A 173 -0.95 -7.34 16.77
CA ARG A 173 -1.13 -6.40 15.67
C ARG A 173 -2.42 -6.68 14.89
N GLY A 174 -2.71 -7.94 14.59
CA GLY A 174 -3.98 -8.35 13.99
C GLY A 174 -5.18 -7.97 14.87
N ASN A 175 -5.13 -8.31 16.16
CA ASN A 175 -6.19 -7.93 17.10
C ASN A 175 -6.39 -6.41 17.17
N PHE A 176 -5.32 -5.62 17.17
CA PHE A 176 -5.40 -4.16 17.10
C PHE A 176 -6.11 -3.70 15.83
N LEU A 177 -5.71 -4.18 14.65
CA LEU A 177 -6.28 -3.77 13.36
C LEU A 177 -7.76 -4.14 13.19
N PHE A 178 -8.23 -5.22 13.82
CA PHE A 178 -9.61 -5.72 13.68
C PHE A 178 -10.52 -5.41 14.87
N ARG A 179 -9.98 -5.21 16.07
CA ARG A 179 -10.78 -5.09 17.31
C ARG A 179 -10.70 -3.72 17.99
N SER A 180 -9.70 -2.89 17.67
CA SER A 180 -9.57 -1.55 18.25
C SER A 180 -10.69 -0.60 17.79
N GLU A 181 -10.89 0.50 18.51
CA GLU A 181 -11.94 1.48 18.21
C GLU A 181 -11.79 2.07 16.81
N ASN A 182 -10.56 2.47 16.45
CA ASN A 182 -10.27 3.01 15.12
C ASN A 182 -10.09 1.89 14.08
N GLY A 183 -9.49 0.75 14.44
CA GLY A 183 -9.22 -0.37 13.51
C GLY A 183 -10.47 -1.00 12.90
N LYS A 184 -11.57 -1.07 13.67
CA LYS A 184 -12.86 -1.58 13.20
C LYS A 184 -13.48 -0.77 12.07
N ARG A 185 -13.12 0.52 11.94
CA ARG A 185 -13.65 1.44 10.92
C ARG A 185 -12.82 1.46 9.64
N LEU A 186 -11.66 0.82 9.64
CA LEU A 186 -10.77 0.79 8.49
C LEU A 186 -11.37 -0.01 7.33
N SER A 187 -11.31 0.58 6.14
CA SER A 187 -11.49 -0.17 4.90
C SER A 187 -10.38 -1.22 4.73
N PRO A 188 -10.58 -2.27 3.91
CA PRO A 188 -9.55 -3.28 3.65
C PRO A 188 -8.23 -2.68 3.15
N GLU A 189 -8.32 -1.68 2.27
CA GLU A 189 -7.15 -0.97 1.74
C GLU A 189 -6.41 -0.19 2.84
N GLU A 190 -7.13 0.64 3.61
CA GLU A 190 -6.53 1.39 4.72
C GLU A 190 -5.91 0.47 5.77
N ARG A 191 -6.54 -0.68 6.03
CA ARG A 191 -6.02 -1.69 6.96
C ARG A 191 -4.67 -2.23 6.49
N GLU A 192 -4.49 -2.49 5.20
CA GLU A 192 -3.19 -2.90 4.64
C GLU A 192 -2.14 -1.80 4.79
N ARG A 193 -2.50 -0.53 4.54
CA ARG A 193 -1.59 0.61 4.74
C ARG A 193 -1.13 0.73 6.19
N VAL A 194 -2.06 0.69 7.14
CA VAL A 194 -1.74 0.73 8.58
C VAL A 194 -0.93 -0.51 8.99
N ASN A 195 -1.27 -1.70 8.47
CA ASN A 195 -0.50 -2.91 8.75
C ASN A 195 0.96 -2.79 8.29
N LEU A 196 1.20 -2.25 7.09
CA LEU A 196 2.55 -2.01 6.56
C LEU A 196 3.34 -1.04 7.46
N VAL A 197 2.71 0.06 7.88
CA VAL A 197 3.29 1.03 8.82
C VAL A 197 3.71 0.34 10.12
N LEU A 198 2.78 -0.39 10.76
CA LEU A 198 3.03 -1.05 12.03
C LEU A 198 4.08 -2.17 11.92
N LYS A 199 4.06 -2.91 10.82
CA LYS A 199 5.08 -3.91 10.51
C LYS A 199 6.47 -3.27 10.39
N SER A 200 6.56 -2.10 9.76
CA SER A 200 7.82 -1.37 9.65
C SER A 200 8.34 -0.85 11.00
N VAL A 201 7.43 -0.38 11.88
CA VAL A 201 7.79 0.08 13.23
C VAL A 201 8.32 -1.06 14.11
N GLU A 202 7.69 -2.23 14.04
CA GLU A 202 7.97 -3.37 14.93
C GLU A 202 9.10 -4.27 14.43
N GLU A 203 9.11 -4.58 13.14
CA GLU A 203 10.00 -5.58 12.54
C GLU A 203 11.15 -4.94 11.73
N ASN A 204 11.29 -3.62 11.77
CA ASN A 204 12.18 -2.86 10.88
C ASN A 204 11.98 -3.18 9.39
N TYR A 205 10.75 -3.53 9.01
CA TYR A 205 10.43 -3.88 7.63
C TYR A 205 10.66 -2.67 6.71
N PRO A 206 11.44 -2.79 5.63
CA PRO A 206 11.75 -1.67 4.77
C PRO A 206 10.52 -1.21 3.98
N VAL A 207 10.29 0.10 3.95
CA VAL A 207 9.22 0.74 3.18
C VAL A 207 9.82 1.62 2.08
N ASP A 208 9.10 1.76 0.98
CA ASP A 208 9.45 2.64 -0.13
C ASP A 208 9.11 4.09 0.24
N ILE A 209 10.13 4.95 0.28
CA ILE A 209 9.99 6.38 0.58
C ILE A 209 10.26 7.20 -0.68
N ASP A 210 9.30 8.05 -1.02
CA ASP A 210 9.48 9.16 -1.95
C ASP A 210 10.27 10.26 -1.25
N THR A 211 11.49 10.53 -1.75
CA THR A 211 12.38 11.54 -1.16
C THR A 211 12.01 12.97 -1.52
N ASP A 212 11.30 13.18 -2.62
CA ASP A 212 10.89 14.50 -3.09
C ASP A 212 9.70 15.01 -2.27
N HIS A 213 8.71 14.15 -2.05
CA HIS A 213 7.50 14.48 -1.29
C HIS A 213 7.60 14.13 0.19
N SER A 214 8.62 13.36 0.59
CA SER A 214 8.77 12.82 1.95
C SER A 214 7.55 11.99 2.36
N GLU A 215 7.12 11.06 1.52
CA GLU A 215 5.94 10.23 1.74
C GLU A 215 6.25 8.74 1.58
N ILE A 216 5.52 7.88 2.31
CA ILE A 216 5.53 6.44 2.10
C ILE A 216 4.70 6.14 0.86
N ILE A 217 5.28 5.38 -0.07
CA ILE A 217 4.54 4.83 -1.21
C ILE A 217 3.93 3.49 -0.80
N PHE A 218 2.60 3.43 -0.84
CA PHE A 218 1.86 2.20 -0.56
C PHE A 218 1.69 1.37 -1.82
N PRO A 219 1.85 0.03 -1.75
CA PRO A 219 1.56 -0.84 -2.88
C PRO A 219 0.07 -0.75 -3.24
N ALA A 220 -0.22 -0.84 -4.54
CA ALA A 220 -1.60 -0.83 -5.03
C ALA A 220 -2.40 -1.97 -4.37
N PHE A 221 -3.55 -1.64 -3.80
CA PHE A 221 -4.42 -2.63 -3.20
C PHE A 221 -5.08 -3.48 -4.28
N VAL A 222 -4.59 -4.71 -4.44
CA VAL A 222 -5.26 -5.72 -5.25
C VAL A 222 -6.20 -6.47 -4.33
N ALA A 223 -7.50 -6.19 -4.43
CA ALA A 223 -8.52 -6.98 -3.76
C ALA A 223 -8.36 -8.44 -4.22
N SER A 224 -7.78 -9.28 -3.37
CA SER A 224 -7.62 -10.68 -3.69
C SER A 224 -9.02 -11.28 -3.82
N ALA A 225 -9.30 -11.88 -4.98
CA ALA A 225 -10.46 -12.73 -5.17
C ALA A 225 -10.56 -13.72 -4.00
N PRO A 226 -11.78 -14.08 -3.55
CA PRO A 226 -11.97 -14.92 -2.37
C PRO A 226 -11.10 -16.17 -2.49
N ARG A 227 -10.13 -16.28 -1.57
CA ARG A 227 -9.28 -17.47 -1.46
C ARG A 227 -10.23 -18.66 -1.34
N PRO A 228 -10.14 -19.68 -2.22
CA PRO A 228 -10.96 -20.87 -2.06
C PRO A 228 -10.67 -21.43 -0.67
N GLN A 229 -11.69 -21.42 0.19
CA GLN A 229 -11.60 -22.11 1.46
C GLN A 229 -11.34 -23.58 1.14
N PRO A 230 -10.35 -24.24 1.78
CA PRO A 230 -10.25 -25.67 1.68
C PRO A 230 -11.55 -26.25 2.26
N VAL A 231 -12.41 -26.75 1.37
CA VAL A 231 -13.54 -27.59 1.75
C VAL A 231 -13.00 -28.69 2.65
N PRO A 232 -13.61 -28.94 3.84
CA PRO A 232 -13.23 -30.08 4.66
C PRO A 232 -13.42 -31.34 3.81
N GLN A 233 -12.31 -31.97 3.42
CA GLN A 233 -12.36 -33.30 2.83
C GLN A 233 -12.96 -34.23 3.87
N ALA A 234 -14.19 -34.70 3.61
CA ALA A 234 -14.74 -35.84 4.32
C ALA A 234 -13.78 -37.00 4.09
N VAL A 235 -13.03 -37.35 5.14
CA VAL A 235 -12.23 -38.57 5.19
C VAL A 235 -13.19 -39.76 5.14
N SER A 236 -13.39 -40.30 3.94
CA SER A 236 -13.94 -41.64 3.76
C SER A 236 -12.97 -42.64 4.37
N GLN A 237 -13.20 -43.00 5.64
CA GLN A 237 -12.54 -44.13 6.27
C GLN A 237 -13.11 -45.41 5.67
N THR A 238 -12.43 -45.97 4.66
CA THR A 238 -12.60 -47.37 4.29
C THR A 238 -11.96 -48.21 5.40
N ALA A 239 -12.80 -48.76 6.28
CA ALA A 239 -12.40 -49.75 7.27
C ALA A 239 -11.95 -51.05 6.57
N PRO A 240 -10.81 -51.65 6.96
CA PRO A 240 -10.50 -53.02 6.56
C PRO A 240 -11.38 -54.01 7.33
N VAL A 241 -11.95 -54.95 6.58
CA VAL A 241 -12.72 -56.10 7.07
C VAL A 241 -11.83 -56.96 7.99
N ALA A 242 -12.21 -57.04 9.26
CA ALA A 242 -11.71 -58.06 10.18
C ALA A 242 -12.90 -58.89 10.69
N THR A 243 -12.76 -60.21 10.57
CA THR A 243 -13.74 -61.25 10.86
C THR A 243 -14.15 -61.30 12.34
N PRO A 244 -15.40 -61.70 12.65
CA PRO A 244 -15.94 -61.69 14.00
C PRO A 244 -15.59 -62.96 14.79
N VAL A 245 -15.11 -62.80 16.02
CA VAL A 245 -15.10 -63.85 17.04
C VAL A 245 -16.16 -63.49 18.11
N PRO A 246 -17.12 -64.37 18.42
CA PRO A 246 -18.23 -64.04 19.31
C PRO A 246 -17.96 -64.50 20.75
N ARG A 247 -18.22 -63.63 21.75
CA ARG A 247 -18.73 -64.03 23.08
C ARG A 247 -19.10 -62.82 23.96
N PRO A 248 -19.84 -63.02 25.07
CA PRO A 248 -21.29 -62.81 25.13
C PRO A 248 -21.67 -61.61 26.04
N LYS A 249 -22.93 -61.16 25.91
CA LYS A 249 -23.57 -60.21 26.83
C LYS A 249 -23.79 -60.85 28.21
N PRO A 250 -23.73 -60.05 29.29
CA PRO A 250 -24.94 -59.77 30.04
C PRO A 250 -25.07 -58.26 30.33
N ALA A 251 -26.21 -57.66 30.01
CA ALA A 251 -27.34 -57.41 30.91
C ALA A 251 -27.18 -56.12 31.73
N PHE A 252 -27.99 -55.13 31.33
CA PHE A 252 -28.65 -54.10 32.13
C PHE A 252 -28.37 -54.11 33.65
N ASN A 253 -27.93 -52.97 34.18
CA ASN A 253 -28.62 -52.42 35.35
C ASN A 253 -28.55 -50.89 35.43
N PHE A 254 -29.69 -50.33 35.83
CA PHE A 254 -30.03 -48.93 36.04
C PHE A 254 -30.02 -48.66 37.56
N GLY A 255 -29.66 -47.46 38.01
CA GLY A 255 -29.74 -47.03 39.43
C GLY A 255 -28.48 -46.28 39.86
N GLN A 256 -28.48 -44.95 40.01
CA GLN A 256 -29.10 -44.14 41.07
C GLN A 256 -28.37 -44.24 42.42
N GLY A 257 -27.70 -43.14 42.80
CA GLY A 257 -27.51 -42.71 44.19
C GLY A 257 -26.22 -43.09 44.91
N GLY A 258 -25.68 -42.14 45.69
CA GLY A 258 -25.06 -42.45 46.98
C GLY A 258 -23.56 -42.18 47.16
N MET A 259 -23.27 -40.97 47.64
CA MET A 259 -22.35 -40.55 48.73
C MET A 259 -21.13 -41.39 49.20
N MET A 260 -20.15 -40.62 49.71
CA MET A 260 -19.03 -40.94 50.63
C MET A 260 -17.74 -41.46 49.96
N SER A 261 -16.66 -40.66 49.95
CA SER A 261 -15.67 -40.36 51.02
C SER A 261 -14.59 -41.43 51.14
N GLY A 262 -13.32 -41.03 51.06
CA GLY A 262 -12.18 -41.81 51.55
C GLY A 262 -10.97 -41.87 50.63
N THR A 263 -10.00 -40.98 50.89
CA THR A 263 -8.55 -41.23 50.98
C THR A 263 -7.80 -42.07 49.92
N GLU A 264 -6.80 -41.44 49.31
CA GLU A 264 -5.34 -41.76 49.43
C GLU A 264 -4.55 -41.85 48.09
N VAL A 265 -3.66 -40.86 47.92
CA VAL A 265 -2.29 -40.88 47.35
C VAL A 265 -1.95 -41.83 46.19
N LYS A 266 -1.59 -41.25 45.03
CA LYS A 266 -0.38 -41.64 44.27
C LYS A 266 0.07 -40.61 43.22
N SER A 267 1.24 -40.02 43.49
CA SER A 267 2.35 -39.70 42.56
C SER A 267 2.04 -39.06 41.19
N ALA A 268 2.37 -37.76 41.09
CA ALA A 268 2.63 -37.06 39.84
C ALA A 268 4.10 -37.27 39.38
N PRO A 269 4.41 -37.34 38.07
CA PRO A 269 5.74 -37.08 37.56
C PRO A 269 5.98 -35.57 37.41
N LYS A 270 7.18 -35.16 37.81
CA LYS A 270 7.82 -33.87 37.56
C LYS A 270 8.03 -33.67 36.06
N ASP A 271 7.74 -32.46 35.57
CA ASP A 271 8.64 -31.67 34.73
C ASP A 271 8.07 -30.26 34.55
N ALA A 272 8.63 -29.29 35.27
CA ALA A 272 8.40 -27.86 35.07
C ALA A 272 9.77 -27.17 35.00
N PRO A 273 10.10 -26.44 33.92
CA PRO A 273 11.34 -25.69 33.85
C PRO A 273 11.24 -24.39 34.67
N ALA A 274 12.35 -24.08 35.34
CA ALA A 274 12.53 -22.99 36.28
C ALA A 274 12.33 -21.57 35.66
N PRO A 275 11.78 -20.60 36.41
CA PRO A 275 11.88 -19.20 36.05
C PRO A 275 13.26 -18.65 36.45
N GLY A 276 14.02 -18.22 35.44
CA GLY A 276 15.28 -17.51 35.60
C GLY A 276 15.07 -16.18 36.34
N ASN A 277 15.83 -16.03 37.43
CA ASN A 277 15.96 -14.83 38.23
C ASN A 277 16.79 -13.79 37.46
N LEU A 278 16.14 -12.78 36.87
CA LEU A 278 16.80 -11.59 36.37
C LEU A 278 16.61 -10.46 37.38
N SER A 279 17.63 -10.30 38.24
CA SER A 279 17.77 -9.14 39.11
C SER A 279 18.23 -7.94 38.29
N PHE A 280 17.42 -6.88 38.23
CA PHE A 280 17.82 -5.58 37.68
C PHE A 280 18.01 -4.59 38.82
N THR A 281 19.21 -4.01 38.90
CA THR A 281 19.60 -3.10 39.97
C THR A 281 18.95 -1.73 39.74
N SER A 282 17.96 -1.42 40.57
CA SER A 282 17.29 -0.13 40.61
C SER A 282 18.19 0.90 41.30
N LYS A 283 18.83 1.79 40.53
CA LYS A 283 19.28 3.12 40.96
C LYS A 283 19.30 4.10 39.78
N HIS A 284 18.14 4.60 39.41
CA HIS A 284 18.03 5.93 38.84
C HIS A 284 16.72 6.57 39.33
N ILE A 285 16.85 7.35 40.40
CA ILE A 285 15.83 8.27 40.91
C ILE A 285 16.16 9.62 40.28
N PHE A 286 15.23 10.20 39.51
CA PHE A 286 15.27 11.60 39.12
C PHE A 286 14.10 12.38 39.76
N PRO A 287 14.30 13.68 40.03
CA PRO A 287 13.83 14.35 41.22
C PRO A 287 12.37 14.82 41.19
N ALA A 288 11.75 14.67 42.37
CA ALA A 288 10.64 15.39 42.97
C ALA A 288 9.96 16.47 42.10
N GLU A 289 8.72 16.17 41.72
CA GLU A 289 7.71 17.17 41.39
C GLU A 289 7.48 18.07 42.62
N LYS A 290 7.66 19.37 42.45
CA LYS A 290 7.24 20.38 43.44
C LYS A 290 5.72 20.52 43.35
N PRO A 291 4.97 20.46 44.48
CA PRO A 291 3.54 20.71 44.45
C PRO A 291 3.25 22.21 44.26
N THR A 292 2.54 22.53 43.18
CA THR A 292 1.95 23.85 42.94
C THR A 292 0.79 24.06 43.91
N THR A 293 0.88 25.11 44.71
CA THR A 293 -0.16 25.60 45.62
C THR A 293 -1.45 26.02 44.88
N PRO A 294 -2.64 25.80 45.45
CA PRO A 294 -3.91 26.25 44.88
C PRO A 294 -4.12 27.75 45.13
N VAL A 295 -4.40 28.51 44.07
CA VAL A 295 -4.80 29.92 44.17
C VAL A 295 -6.32 30.01 44.23
N THR A 296 -6.82 30.62 45.30
CA THR A 296 -8.22 30.94 45.61
C THR A 296 -8.79 32.01 44.65
N PRO A 297 -10.07 31.95 44.25
CA PRO A 297 -10.68 32.92 43.35
C PRO A 297 -11.13 34.19 44.10
N THR A 298 -10.92 35.36 43.48
CA THR A 298 -11.46 36.66 43.95
C THR A 298 -12.44 37.20 42.89
N PRO A 299 -13.56 37.84 43.27
CA PRO A 299 -14.75 37.94 42.44
C PRO A 299 -14.82 39.17 41.53
N LEU A 300 -15.71 39.03 40.54
CA LEU A 300 -16.14 39.96 39.50
C LEU A 300 -16.53 41.35 40.02
N ARG A 301 -16.14 42.40 39.28
CA ARG A 301 -16.86 43.67 39.20
C ARG A 301 -16.89 44.18 37.74
N PRO A 302 -18.00 44.81 37.27
CA PRO A 302 -18.22 45.05 35.85
C PRO A 302 -17.98 46.51 35.39
N THR A 303 -17.78 46.64 34.07
CA THR A 303 -17.91 47.81 33.14
C THR A 303 -16.86 48.93 33.19
N PRO A 304 -16.62 49.72 32.10
CA PRO A 304 -17.32 49.81 30.80
C PRO A 304 -16.46 49.74 29.50
N GLN A 305 -17.17 49.66 28.37
CA GLN A 305 -16.72 49.63 26.97
C GLN A 305 -15.88 50.84 26.51
N ALA A 306 -14.84 50.56 25.71
CA ALA A 306 -14.46 51.21 24.43
C ALA A 306 -13.09 50.68 23.94
N PRO A 307 -12.62 50.95 22.71
CA PRO A 307 -13.15 50.67 21.38
C PRO A 307 -12.33 49.55 20.66
N ARG A 308 -12.83 49.11 19.50
CA ARG A 308 -12.30 48.00 18.66
C ARG A 308 -10.79 48.11 18.33
N PRO A 309 -10.00 47.03 18.49
CA PRO A 309 -8.73 46.87 17.79
C PRO A 309 -8.94 46.36 16.36
N ALA A 310 -8.07 46.82 15.45
CA ALA A 310 -7.95 46.38 14.07
C ALA A 310 -7.69 44.86 13.93
N PRO A 311 -7.98 44.23 12.78
CA PRO A 311 -7.88 42.79 12.62
C PRO A 311 -6.43 42.31 12.73
N GLN A 312 -6.16 41.45 13.71
CA GLN A 312 -4.91 40.70 13.81
C GLN A 312 -4.86 39.69 12.66
N VAL A 313 -3.77 39.75 11.90
CA VAL A 313 -3.36 38.74 10.93
C VAL A 313 -3.12 37.44 11.69
N SER A 314 -3.90 36.41 11.36
CA SER A 314 -3.78 35.07 11.91
C SER A 314 -2.38 34.52 11.61
N GLU A 315 -1.58 34.35 12.68
CA GLU A 315 -0.31 33.66 12.65
C GLU A 315 -0.56 32.18 12.31
N ALA A 316 0.12 31.69 11.28
CA ALA A 316 -0.01 30.31 10.80
C ALA A 316 0.44 29.30 11.89
N PRO A 317 -0.13 28.07 11.94
CA PRO A 317 0.24 27.09 12.94
C PRO A 317 1.71 26.69 12.78
N GLN A 318 2.52 26.89 13.83
CA GLN A 318 3.90 26.45 13.82
C GLN A 318 3.98 24.91 13.70
N PRO A 319 4.89 24.38 12.87
CA PRO A 319 5.09 22.93 12.74
C PRO A 319 5.61 22.37 14.07
N GLN A 320 4.86 21.41 14.64
CA GLN A 320 5.29 20.70 15.85
C GLN A 320 6.58 19.93 15.57
N LYS A 321 7.62 20.19 16.38
CA LYS A 321 8.90 19.49 16.30
C LYS A 321 8.72 17.98 16.50
N ASN A 322 9.30 17.21 15.59
CA ASN A 322 9.27 15.75 15.61
C ASN A 322 10.01 15.21 16.87
N PRO A 323 9.34 14.43 17.74
CA PRO A 323 9.95 13.88 18.96
C PRO A 323 10.96 12.75 18.69
N PHE A 324 11.11 12.30 17.45
CA PHE A 324 12.05 11.24 17.04
C PHE A 324 13.37 11.77 16.49
N ARG A 325 13.66 13.07 16.62
CA ARG A 325 14.92 13.66 16.19
C ARG A 325 16.04 13.24 17.14
N ILE A 326 16.77 12.19 16.76
CA ILE A 326 18.00 11.77 17.45
C ILE A 326 19.13 12.71 16.98
N HIS A 327 19.69 13.50 17.89
CA HIS A 327 20.87 14.29 17.61
C HIS A 327 22.08 13.35 17.42
N PRO A 328 22.91 13.53 16.38
CA PRO A 328 24.14 12.77 16.28
C PRO A 328 25.03 13.10 17.48
N VAL A 329 25.41 12.07 18.22
CA VAL A 329 26.40 12.16 19.30
C VAL A 329 27.72 12.57 18.64
N SER A 330 28.20 13.77 18.93
CA SER A 330 29.52 14.23 18.52
C SER A 330 30.56 13.26 19.08
N LEU A 331 31.21 12.48 18.20
CA LEU A 331 32.42 11.76 18.57
C LEU A 331 33.43 12.78 19.08
N GLY A 332 33.95 12.52 20.28
CA GLY A 332 34.92 13.36 20.96
C GLY A 332 36.14 13.61 20.07
N LYS A 333 36.58 14.87 20.08
CA LYS A 333 37.94 15.23 19.73
C LYS A 333 38.88 14.46 20.64
N GLU A 334 39.84 13.77 20.04
CA GLU A 334 41.10 13.42 20.67
C GLU A 334 41.81 14.75 20.98
N ASP A 335 42.07 15.00 22.27
CA ASP A 335 43.03 16.00 22.72
C ASP A 335 44.27 15.23 23.19
N ASP A 336 45.40 15.55 22.54
CA ASP A 336 46.84 15.34 22.83
C ASP A 336 47.34 14.04 23.49
#